data_AF-A0A7L2W8J7-F1
#
_entry.id   AF-A0A7L2W8J7-F1
#
_cell.length_a   1.000
_cell.length_b   1.000
_cell.length_c   1.000
_cell.angle_alpha   90.00
_cell.angle_beta   90.00
_cell.angle_gamma   90.00
#
_symmetry.space_group_name_H-M   'P 1'
#
loop_
_entity.id
_entity.type
_entity.pdbx_description
1 polymer ?
#
loop_
_entity_poly.entity_id
_entity_poly.type
_entity_poly.pdbx_seq_one_letter_code
_entity_poly.pdbx_strand_id
1 'polypeptide(L)'
;ENREDMLSSKSNRLTEALEEANKLFSGVSCAREAALDAQFLVLASNLGKEKANELRCEMTAFDSLAFAEDLLTFMGINRVEVEENDIDSEGISGGYLPSNAWHKLGEETEKYFRRAPSFHYMLGSFKSDPHVPRQRIERQKKATGGEEKRAMPAQV
;
A
#
# COMPACT_ATOMS: atom_id res chain seq x y z
N GLU A 1 -8.71 -30.17 4.07
CA GLU A 1 -8.42 -29.97 5.50
C GLU A 1 -6.94 -29.71 5.75
N ASN A 2 -6.03 -30.67 5.49
CA ASN A 2 -4.60 -30.48 5.78
C ASN A 2 -3.93 -29.29 5.03
N ARG A 3 -4.34 -28.98 3.78
CA ARG A 3 -3.79 -27.85 3.02
C ARG A 3 -4.16 -26.49 3.61
N GLU A 4 -5.42 -26.29 3.98
CA GLU A 4 -5.92 -25.06 4.59
C GLU A 4 -5.21 -24.78 5.92
N ASP A 5 -5.01 -25.83 6.72
CA ASP A 5 -4.26 -25.75 7.97
C ASP A 5 -2.77 -25.43 7.75
N MET A 6 -2.19 -25.74 6.60
CA MET A 6 -0.83 -25.33 6.30
C MET A 6 -0.73 -23.89 5.79
N LEU A 7 -1.76 -23.41 5.09
CA LEU A 7 -1.83 -22.06 4.52
C LEU A 7 -2.20 -21.00 5.57
N SER A 8 -3.14 -21.33 6.47
CA SER A 8 -3.65 -20.43 7.51
C SER A 8 -2.57 -19.63 8.23
N SER A 9 -2.74 -18.32 8.28
CA SER A 9 -1.87 -17.39 9.04
C SER A 9 -1.81 -17.67 10.54
N LYS A 10 -2.83 -18.33 11.12
CA LYS A 10 -2.92 -18.63 12.55
C LYS A 10 -2.22 -19.93 12.95
N SER A 11 -1.81 -20.74 11.98
CA SER A 11 -1.23 -22.05 12.22
C SER A 11 0.27 -22.08 11.89
N ASN A 12 1.02 -22.83 12.69
CA ASN A 12 2.45 -23.08 12.49
C ASN A 12 2.72 -24.46 11.88
N ARG A 13 1.72 -25.07 11.23
CA ARG A 13 1.80 -26.44 10.70
C ARG A 13 2.90 -26.61 9.64
N LEU A 14 3.05 -25.64 8.73
CA LEU A 14 4.11 -25.68 7.71
C LEU A 14 5.51 -25.60 8.34
N THR A 15 5.69 -24.78 9.39
CA THR A 15 6.97 -24.67 10.08
C THR A 15 7.27 -25.91 10.92
N GLU A 16 6.27 -26.48 11.60
CA GLU A 16 6.41 -27.74 12.34
C GLU A 16 6.83 -28.89 11.41
N ALA A 17 6.18 -29.01 10.24
CA ALA A 17 6.53 -30.04 9.26
C ALA A 17 7.96 -29.87 8.71
N LEU A 18 8.42 -28.64 8.52
CA LEU A 18 9.81 -28.35 8.11
C LEU A 18 10.82 -28.73 9.20
N GLU A 19 10.51 -28.45 10.47
CA GLU A 19 11.37 -28.83 11.60
C GLU A 19 11.44 -30.34 11.79
N GLU A 20 10.32 -31.05 11.63
CA GLU A 20 10.27 -32.51 11.65
C GLU A 20 11.09 -33.11 10.50
N ALA A 21 10.91 -32.59 9.27
CA ALA A 21 11.70 -33.00 8.12
C ALA A 21 13.20 -32.77 8.35
N ASN A 22 13.60 -31.62 8.91
CA ASN A 22 15.00 -31.32 9.21
C ASN A 22 15.65 -32.32 10.19
N LYS A 23 14.88 -32.87 11.13
CA LYS A 23 15.37 -33.94 12.02
C LYS A 23 15.59 -35.24 11.23
N LEU A 24 14.66 -35.60 10.35
CA LEU A 24 14.68 -36.82 9.54
C LEU A 24 15.77 -36.79 8.45
N PHE A 25 16.12 -35.61 7.94
CA PHE A 25 17.18 -35.40 6.94
C PHE A 25 18.55 -35.96 7.38
N SER A 26 18.81 -35.99 8.70
CA SER A 26 20.06 -36.55 9.24
C SER A 26 20.20 -38.07 9.00
N GLY A 27 19.10 -38.77 8.76
CA GLY A 27 19.05 -40.22 8.53
C GLY A 27 19.09 -40.66 7.07
N VAL A 28 19.23 -39.71 6.13
CA VAL A 28 19.16 -39.99 4.69
C VAL A 28 20.43 -40.71 4.25
N SER A 29 20.27 -41.90 3.66
CA SER A 29 21.38 -42.77 3.29
C SER A 29 21.38 -43.16 1.81
N CYS A 30 20.21 -43.11 1.17
CA CYS A 30 20.03 -43.55 -0.20
C CYS A 30 19.65 -42.39 -1.13
N ALA A 31 20.11 -42.44 -2.38
CA ALA A 31 19.78 -41.43 -3.38
C ALA A 31 18.25 -41.33 -3.66
N ARG A 32 17.52 -42.44 -3.47
CA ARG A 32 16.06 -42.47 -3.59
C ARG A 32 15.38 -41.63 -2.51
N GLU A 33 15.89 -41.69 -1.28
CA GLU A 33 15.36 -40.92 -0.14
C GLU A 33 15.62 -39.43 -0.36
N ALA A 34 16.86 -39.08 -0.72
CA ALA A 34 17.22 -37.71 -1.07
C ALA A 34 16.36 -37.11 -2.20
N ALA A 35 15.92 -37.93 -3.16
CA ALA A 35 15.00 -37.49 -4.22
C ALA A 35 13.59 -37.18 -3.69
N LEU A 36 13.06 -37.98 -2.75
CA LEU A 36 11.79 -37.71 -2.09
C LEU A 36 11.88 -36.48 -1.20
N ASP A 37 13.01 -36.28 -0.53
CA ASP A 37 13.26 -35.10 0.27
C ASP A 37 13.33 -33.82 -0.56
N ALA A 38 13.98 -33.88 -1.72
CA ALA A 38 13.98 -32.79 -2.68
C ALA A 38 12.55 -32.48 -3.17
N GLN A 39 11.73 -33.50 -3.40
CA GLN A 39 10.32 -33.33 -3.74
C GLN A 39 9.53 -32.66 -2.62
N PHE A 40 9.76 -33.06 -1.37
CA PHE A 40 9.17 -32.41 -0.19
C PHE A 40 9.53 -30.92 -0.13
N LEU A 41 10.81 -30.56 -0.32
CA LEU A 41 11.24 -29.16 -0.30
C LEU A 41 10.58 -28.31 -1.39
N VAL A 42 10.37 -28.89 -2.59
CA VAL A 42 9.63 -28.21 -3.67
C VAL A 42 8.18 -27.93 -3.25
N LEU A 43 7.51 -28.92 -2.64
CA LEU A 43 6.14 -28.75 -2.13
C LEU A 43 6.08 -27.72 -1.01
N ALA A 44 6.98 -27.81 -0.03
CA ALA A 44 7.08 -26.86 1.08
C ALA A 44 7.36 -25.43 0.59
N SER A 45 8.20 -25.27 -0.43
CA SER A 45 8.50 -23.95 -1.03
C SER A 45 7.27 -23.36 -1.74
N ASN A 46 6.55 -24.16 -2.52
CA ASN A 46 5.31 -23.71 -3.17
C ASN A 46 4.26 -23.28 -2.14
N LEU A 47 4.12 -24.05 -1.05
CA LEU A 47 3.19 -23.74 0.02
C LEU A 47 3.64 -22.52 0.83
N GLY A 48 4.95 -22.36 1.04
CA GLY A 48 5.53 -21.16 1.64
C GLY A 48 5.30 -19.91 0.79
N LYS A 49 5.39 -20.01 -0.55
CA LYS A 49 5.03 -18.93 -1.47
C LYS A 49 3.55 -18.57 -1.35
N GLU A 50 2.66 -19.56 -1.28
CA GLU A 50 1.23 -19.35 -1.14
C GLU A 50 0.88 -18.71 0.21
N LYS A 51 1.45 -19.21 1.31
CA LYS A 51 1.34 -18.60 2.64
C LYS A 51 1.92 -17.19 2.69
N ALA A 52 3.05 -16.94 2.04
CA ALA A 52 3.61 -15.60 1.93
C ALA A 52 2.72 -14.66 1.10
N ASN A 53 2.03 -15.18 0.07
CA ASN A 53 1.04 -14.42 -0.68
C ASN A 53 -0.22 -14.14 0.16
N GLU A 54 -0.65 -15.04 1.03
CA GLU A 54 -1.74 -14.81 1.99
C GLU A 54 -1.34 -13.80 3.08
N LEU A 55 -0.09 -13.85 3.58
CA LEU A 55 0.44 -12.83 4.48
C LEU A 55 0.63 -11.48 3.79
N ARG A 56 0.99 -11.52 2.50
CA ARG A 56 0.86 -10.40 1.57
C ARG A 56 -0.59 -10.32 1.06
N CYS A 57 -1.56 -10.54 1.95
CA CYS A 57 -2.90 -9.99 1.80
C CYS A 57 -2.68 -8.56 1.37
N GLU A 58 -3.09 -8.32 0.14
CA GLU A 58 -2.92 -7.10 -0.60
C GLU A 58 -3.26 -5.94 0.32
N MET A 59 -2.25 -5.19 0.78
CA MET A 59 -2.47 -3.89 1.43
C MET A 59 -3.06 -2.87 0.43
N THR A 60 -3.49 -3.33 -0.75
CA THR A 60 -3.76 -2.54 -1.95
C THR A 60 -4.79 -3.18 -2.91
N ALA A 61 -5.59 -4.19 -2.52
CA ALA A 61 -6.84 -4.40 -3.26
C ALA A 61 -7.78 -3.29 -2.78
N PHE A 62 -7.74 -2.15 -3.45
CA PHE A 62 -8.65 -1.07 -3.17
C PHE A 62 -10.06 -1.56 -3.49
N ASP A 63 -10.83 -1.88 -2.46
CA ASP A 63 -12.24 -2.17 -2.59
C ASP A 63 -12.99 -0.87 -2.82
N SER A 64 -13.29 -0.59 -4.09
CA SER A 64 -14.00 0.62 -4.49
C SER A 64 -15.41 0.71 -3.90
N LEU A 65 -16.06 -0.42 -3.64
CA LEU A 65 -17.43 -0.45 -3.11
C LEU A 65 -17.41 -0.13 -1.61
N ALA A 66 -16.59 -0.85 -0.84
CA ALA A 66 -16.43 -0.56 0.59
C ALA A 66 -15.97 0.89 0.83
N PHE A 67 -15.01 1.38 0.03
CA PHE A 67 -14.57 2.77 0.11
C PHE A 67 -15.70 3.77 -0.18
N ALA A 68 -16.54 3.51 -1.18
CA ALA A 68 -17.66 4.39 -1.50
C ALA A 68 -18.70 4.43 -0.37
N GLU A 69 -18.98 3.29 0.27
CA GLU A 69 -19.90 3.22 1.42
C GLU A 69 -19.35 3.97 2.63
N ASP A 70 -18.07 3.76 2.96
CA ASP A 70 -17.38 4.49 4.03
C ASP A 70 -17.33 6.00 3.75
N LEU A 71 -17.09 6.38 2.49
CA LEU A 71 -17.08 7.77 2.05
C LEU A 71 -18.45 8.44 2.22
N LEU A 72 -19.53 7.77 1.80
CA LEU A 72 -20.90 8.27 1.97
C LEU A 72 -21.26 8.42 3.45
N THR A 73 -20.87 7.45 4.28
CA THR A 73 -21.03 7.50 5.73
C THR A 73 -20.28 8.69 6.33
N PHE A 74 -19.01 8.89 5.97
CA PHE A 74 -18.21 10.05 6.38
C PHE A 74 -18.84 11.38 5.94
N MET A 75 -19.43 11.42 4.74
CA MET A 75 -20.15 12.58 4.20
C MET A 75 -21.50 12.83 4.88
N GLY A 76 -21.91 11.97 5.82
CA GLY A 76 -23.13 12.13 6.61
C GLY A 76 -24.37 11.49 6.00
N ILE A 77 -24.21 10.56 5.05
CA ILE A 77 -25.31 9.72 4.54
C ILE A 77 -25.30 8.41 5.32
N ASN A 78 -26.14 8.31 6.35
CA ASN A 78 -26.45 7.05 7.00
C ASN A 78 -27.67 6.44 6.31
N ARG A 79 -27.46 5.49 5.39
CA ARG A 79 -28.55 4.80 4.67
C ARG A 79 -29.53 4.03 5.58
N VAL A 80 -29.18 3.83 6.85
CA VAL A 80 -29.97 3.07 7.84
C VAL A 80 -31.02 3.93 8.56
N GLU A 81 -30.95 5.27 8.47
CA GLU A 81 -31.87 6.18 9.20
C GLU A 81 -32.88 6.92 8.30
N VAL A 82 -32.97 6.56 7.01
CA VAL A 82 -34.02 7.10 6.13
C VAL A 82 -35.22 6.16 6.11
N GLU A 83 -35.72 5.82 7.29
CA GLU A 83 -37.14 5.52 7.45
C GLU A 83 -37.83 6.84 7.86
N GLU A 84 -38.50 7.42 6.87
CA GLU A 84 -39.79 8.08 7.09
C GLU A 84 -39.79 9.36 7.93
N ASN A 85 -38.96 10.37 7.62
CA ASN A 85 -39.31 11.76 7.98
C ASN A 85 -38.88 12.73 6.88
N ASP A 86 -39.82 13.60 6.51
CA ASP A 86 -39.68 14.78 5.62
C ASP A 86 -39.76 14.54 4.10
N ILE A 87 -40.95 14.12 3.66
CA ILE A 87 -41.42 14.24 2.26
C ILE A 87 -41.85 15.69 1.92
N ASP A 88 -41.85 16.64 2.85
CA ASP A 88 -42.32 18.02 2.61
C ASP A 88 -41.18 19.05 2.60
N SER A 89 -40.39 19.07 1.53
CA SER A 89 -39.65 20.29 1.16
C SER A 89 -39.54 20.43 -0.36
N GLU A 90 -40.55 21.09 -0.92
CA GLU A 90 -40.55 21.76 -2.23
C GLU A 90 -39.26 22.57 -2.44
N GLY A 91 -38.32 22.02 -3.24
CA GLY A 91 -37.05 22.71 -3.54
C GLY A 91 -35.95 21.81 -4.11
N ILE A 92 -36.23 21.06 -5.18
CA ILE A 92 -35.25 20.19 -5.84
C ILE A 92 -34.13 21.04 -6.50
N SER A 93 -33.03 21.20 -5.78
CA SER A 93 -31.67 21.38 -6.33
C SER A 93 -30.54 21.01 -5.35
N GLY A 94 -30.87 20.44 -4.18
CA GLY A 94 -29.88 19.81 -3.30
C GLY A 94 -29.86 18.31 -3.58
N GLY A 95 -28.78 17.78 -4.14
CA GLY A 95 -28.64 16.34 -4.34
C GLY A 95 -28.69 15.56 -3.01
N TYR A 96 -28.69 14.22 -3.09
CA TYR A 96 -28.71 13.30 -1.94
C TYR A 96 -27.63 13.54 -0.86
N LEU A 97 -26.65 14.41 -1.13
CA LEU A 97 -25.55 14.73 -0.23
C LEU A 97 -25.83 16.05 0.52
N PRO A 98 -25.51 16.12 1.82
CA PRO A 98 -25.49 17.38 2.55
C PRO A 98 -24.64 18.45 1.83
N SER A 99 -25.07 19.72 1.90
CA SER A 99 -24.39 20.84 1.22
C SER A 99 -22.89 20.97 1.55
N ASN A 100 -22.47 20.56 2.76
CA ASN A 100 -21.09 20.63 3.22
C ASN A 100 -20.27 19.33 3.02
N ALA A 101 -20.83 18.31 2.38
CA ALA A 101 -20.22 16.98 2.30
C ALA A 101 -18.86 17.01 1.57
N TRP A 102 -18.78 17.70 0.42
CA TRP A 102 -17.52 17.87 -0.33
C TRP A 102 -16.50 18.73 0.41
N HIS A 103 -16.95 19.73 1.17
CA HIS A 103 -16.06 20.58 1.95
C HIS A 103 -15.36 19.80 3.06
N LYS A 104 -16.10 18.97 3.80
CA LYS A 104 -15.56 18.07 4.83
C LYS A 104 -14.53 17.09 4.25
N LEU A 105 -14.85 16.49 3.10
CA LEU A 105 -13.92 15.59 2.41
C LEU A 105 -12.64 16.33 1.98
N GLY A 106 -12.77 17.55 1.47
CA GLY A 106 -11.64 18.40 1.09
C GLY A 106 -10.71 18.67 2.28
N GLU A 107 -11.26 19.10 3.42
CA GLU A 107 -10.49 19.40 4.63
C GLU A 107 -9.73 18.18 5.18
N GLU A 108 -10.35 17.00 5.16
CA GLU A 108 -9.69 15.78 5.63
C GLU A 108 -8.60 15.29 4.66
N THR A 109 -8.88 15.33 3.35
CA THR A 109 -7.93 14.86 2.34
C THR A 109 -6.72 15.77 2.17
N GLU A 110 -6.85 17.07 2.44
CA GLU A 110 -5.76 18.05 2.34
C GLU A 110 -4.52 17.65 3.15
N LYS A 111 -4.72 16.99 4.31
CA LYS A 111 -3.64 16.50 5.20
C LYS A 111 -2.73 15.47 4.53
N TYR A 112 -3.27 14.72 3.57
CA TYR A 112 -2.59 13.60 2.91
C TYR A 112 -2.12 13.96 1.50
N PHE A 113 -2.66 15.01 0.89
CA PHE A 113 -2.19 15.51 -0.40
C PHE A 113 -0.85 16.22 -0.26
N ARG A 114 0.18 15.69 -0.93
CA ARG A 114 1.41 16.46 -1.19
C ARG A 114 1.09 17.52 -2.25
N ARG A 115 0.76 18.73 -1.82
CA ARG A 115 0.49 19.87 -2.72
C ARG A 115 1.68 20.06 -3.67
N ALA A 116 1.44 19.91 -4.97
CA ALA A 116 2.44 20.27 -5.96
C ALA A 116 2.74 21.78 -5.85
N PRO A 117 3.99 22.22 -6.06
CA PRO A 117 4.32 23.64 -6.08
C PRO A 117 3.43 24.35 -7.09
N SER A 118 2.72 25.40 -6.68
CA SER A 118 1.97 26.22 -7.62
C SER A 118 2.95 26.95 -8.53
N PHE A 119 2.62 27.02 -9.82
CA PHE A 119 3.32 27.94 -10.72
C PHE A 119 3.04 29.37 -10.23
N HIS A 120 4.10 30.18 -10.16
CA HIS A 120 3.91 31.61 -9.99
C HIS A 120 3.22 32.15 -11.25
N TYR A 121 2.19 32.98 -11.06
CA TYR A 121 1.51 33.68 -12.15
C TYR A 121 2.55 34.51 -12.93
N MET A 122 2.80 34.16 -14.20
CA MET A 122 3.87 34.77 -15.02
C MET A 122 3.50 36.15 -15.56
N LEU A 123 2.28 36.63 -15.32
CA LEU A 123 1.90 38.02 -15.57
C LEU A 123 2.39 38.85 -14.38
N GLY A 124 3.70 39.13 -14.39
CA GLY A 124 4.39 39.89 -13.36
C GLY A 124 3.69 41.20 -13.00
N SER A 125 4.07 41.77 -11.86
CA SER A 125 3.62 43.09 -11.43
C SER A 125 3.83 44.13 -12.54
N PHE A 126 2.80 44.90 -12.89
CA PHE A 126 2.89 46.07 -13.78
C PHE A 126 3.70 47.24 -13.17
N LYS A 127 4.25 47.07 -11.96
CA LYS A 127 5.02 48.10 -11.25
C LYS A 127 6.49 47.98 -11.62
N SER A 128 7.07 49.08 -12.09
CA SER A 128 8.47 49.26 -12.49
C SER A 128 9.49 49.14 -11.36
N ASP A 129 9.07 48.75 -10.15
CA ASP A 129 9.95 48.70 -9.00
C ASP A 129 10.93 47.52 -9.15
N PRO A 130 12.25 47.74 -9.01
CA PRO A 130 13.22 46.67 -9.15
C PRO A 130 12.96 45.59 -8.09
N HIS A 131 12.78 44.35 -8.55
CA HIS A 131 12.54 43.22 -7.67
C HIS A 131 13.69 43.08 -6.66
N VAL A 132 13.34 42.89 -5.38
CA VAL A 132 14.31 42.63 -4.30
C VAL A 132 15.20 41.45 -4.73
N PRO A 133 16.54 41.60 -4.75
CA PRO A 133 17.45 40.54 -5.16
C PRO A 133 17.20 39.31 -4.27
N ARG A 134 16.75 38.20 -4.89
CA ARG A 134 16.56 36.95 -4.14
C ARG A 134 17.93 36.47 -3.67
N GLN A 135 18.07 36.27 -2.36
CA GLN A 135 19.30 35.77 -1.76
C GLN A 135 19.59 34.39 -2.35
N ARG A 136 20.69 34.28 -3.09
CA ARG A 136 21.10 33.03 -3.73
C ARG A 136 21.42 32.02 -2.63
N ILE A 137 20.59 31.00 -2.47
CA ILE A 137 20.87 29.88 -1.57
C ILE A 137 22.11 29.18 -2.14
N GLU A 138 23.23 29.27 -1.43
CA GLU A 138 24.47 28.65 -1.83
C GLU A 138 24.31 27.12 -1.74
N ARG A 139 24.38 26.46 -2.90
CA ARG A 139 24.25 25.00 -2.97
C ARG A 139 25.46 24.38 -2.29
N GLN A 140 25.24 23.73 -1.14
CA GLN A 140 26.31 22.98 -0.47
C GLN A 140 26.90 21.98 -1.48
N LYS A 141 28.19 22.14 -1.77
CA LYS A 141 28.93 21.22 -2.62
C LYS A 141 29.03 19.89 -1.88
N LYS A 142 28.50 18.83 -2.51
CA LYS A 142 28.67 17.46 -2.03
C LYS A 142 30.17 17.18 -1.99
N ALA A 143 30.70 16.82 -0.82
CA ALA A 143 32.08 16.39 -0.69
C ALA A 143 32.32 15.23 -1.67
N THR A 144 33.40 15.30 -2.42
CA THR A 144 33.88 14.21 -3.28
C THR A 144 34.19 13.02 -2.39
N GLY A 145 33.24 12.09 -2.28
CA GLY A 145 33.48 10.78 -1.68
C GLY A 145 34.62 10.12 -2.42
N GLY A 146 35.59 9.60 -1.67
CA GLY A 146 36.82 9.01 -2.19
C GLY A 146 36.57 7.90 -3.21
N GLU A 147 37.59 7.61 -4.01
CA GLU A 147 37.61 6.59 -5.06
C GLU A 147 37.13 5.22 -4.55
N GLU A 148 35.83 4.98 -4.58
CA GLU A 148 35.29 3.63 -4.57
C GLU A 148 35.56 3.03 -5.95
N LYS A 149 36.50 2.08 -5.98
CA LYS A 149 36.76 1.22 -7.13
C LYS A 149 35.47 0.52 -7.52
N ARG A 150 34.75 1.08 -8.50
CA ARG A 150 33.64 0.41 -9.18
C ARG A 150 34.21 -0.81 -9.90
N ALA A 151 34.12 -1.99 -9.29
CA ALA A 151 34.31 -3.23 -10.00
C ALA A 151 33.12 -3.43 -10.93
N MET A 152 33.37 -3.43 -12.24
CA MET A 152 32.38 -3.81 -13.24
C MET A 152 32.06 -5.30 -13.10
N PRO A 153 30.78 -5.71 -13.07
CA PRO A 153 30.46 -7.13 -13.21
C PRO A 153 30.70 -7.53 -14.66
N ALA A 154 31.62 -8.46 -14.87
CA ALA A 154 31.82 -9.09 -16.17
C ALA A 154 30.63 -10.01 -16.47
N GLN A 155 30.05 -9.87 -17.67
CA GLN A 155 29.03 -10.77 -18.16
C GLN A 155 29.66 -12.14 -18.45
N VAL A 156 29.05 -13.19 -17.92
CA VAL A 156 29.22 -14.59 -18.35
C VAL A 156 27.93 -15.01 -19.02
#